data_AF-A0A6U2F257-F1
#
_entry.id   AF-A0A6U2F257-F1
#
_cell.length_a   1.000
_cell.length_b   1.000
_cell.length_c   1.000
_cell.angle_alpha   90.00
_cell.angle_beta   90.00
_cell.angle_gamma   90.00
#
_symmetry.space_group_name_H-M   'P 1'
#
loop_
_entity.id
_entity.type
_entity.pdbx_description
1 polymer ?
#
loop_
_entity_poly.entity_id
_entity_poly.type
_entity_poly.pdbx_seq_one_letter_code
_entity_poly.pdbx_strand_id
1 'polypeptide(L)'
;FNPTLSRAAAIGSRKMGLSCLSASAAEGKEAEELIPPNPELQRLLNLRPYVKEEVARYNDLAVLTLVQKNPDAAAAKYVFRGRHNEGWQYPLKRAVSLGASLEVVRLMAEAHPDAIEERASAGLSGSGCTCLHSACVYDRPL
;
A
#
# COMPACT_ATOMS: atom_id res chain seq x y z
N PHE A 1 -40.99 -24.67 51.28
CA PHE A 1 -42.07 -23.67 51.14
C PHE A 1 -42.32 -23.46 49.65
N ASN A 2 -43.56 -23.75 49.25
CA ASN A 2 -44.17 -23.75 47.92
C ASN A 2 -43.56 -24.55 46.73
N PRO A 3 -44.29 -25.57 46.24
CA PRO A 3 -44.09 -26.28 44.98
C PRO A 3 -44.96 -25.67 43.86
N THR A 4 -44.69 -25.99 42.58
CA THR A 4 -45.70 -26.15 41.50
C THR A 4 -44.97 -26.55 40.21
N LEU A 5 -45.18 -27.79 39.73
CA LEU A 5 -45.97 -28.14 38.51
C LEU A 5 -45.25 -27.75 37.21
N SER A 6 -45.23 -28.49 36.11
CA SER A 6 -45.89 -29.71 35.60
C SER A 6 -45.09 -30.07 34.34
N ARG A 7 -44.68 -31.32 34.09
CA ARG A 7 -45.43 -32.37 33.40
C ARG A 7 -45.76 -32.08 31.92
N ALA A 8 -45.32 -33.03 31.09
CA ALA A 8 -45.91 -33.57 29.87
C ALA A 8 -45.61 -32.94 28.51
N ALA A 9 -45.30 -33.87 27.61
CA ALA A 9 -45.02 -33.74 26.19
C ALA A 9 -46.28 -33.48 25.35
N ALA A 10 -46.11 -32.86 24.18
CA ALA A 10 -46.96 -33.10 23.02
C ALA A 10 -46.24 -32.71 21.72
N ILE A 11 -46.50 -33.55 20.72
CA ILE A 11 -45.88 -33.66 19.40
C ILE A 11 -46.53 -32.68 18.43
N GLY A 12 -45.75 -32.08 17.52
CA GLY A 12 -46.28 -31.25 16.44
C GLY A 12 -45.29 -31.09 15.27
N SER A 13 -45.38 -31.99 14.29
CA SER A 13 -44.67 -31.92 13.02
C SER A 13 -45.25 -30.83 12.10
N ARG A 14 -44.41 -30.03 11.42
CA ARG A 14 -44.54 -29.69 9.98
C ARG A 14 -43.42 -28.74 9.47
N LYS A 15 -42.71 -29.28 8.47
CA LYS A 15 -42.34 -28.71 7.16
C LYS A 15 -41.52 -27.40 7.04
N MET A 16 -40.37 -27.61 6.38
CA MET A 16 -39.89 -26.94 5.14
C MET A 16 -39.30 -25.52 5.25
N GLY A 17 -38.00 -25.45 4.94
CA GLY A 17 -37.44 -24.43 4.05
C GLY A 17 -36.77 -23.24 4.74
N LEU A 18 -35.68 -22.80 4.10
CA LEU A 18 -34.96 -21.52 4.27
C LEU A 18 -34.10 -21.43 5.54
N SER A 19 -32.79 -21.68 5.44
CA SER A 19 -31.74 -20.77 4.95
C SER A 19 -31.27 -19.76 6.01
N CYS A 20 -29.94 -19.64 6.08
CA CYS A 20 -29.16 -18.46 6.48
C CYS A 20 -28.76 -18.29 7.96
N LEU A 21 -27.42 -18.22 8.14
CA LEU A 21 -26.66 -17.24 8.94
C LEU A 21 -26.80 -17.35 10.47
N SER A 22 -25.73 -17.38 11.26
CA SER A 22 -24.60 -16.46 11.22
C SER A 22 -23.54 -16.87 12.26
N ALA A 23 -22.40 -16.18 12.17
CA ALA A 23 -21.34 -16.02 13.16
C ALA A 23 -20.19 -17.03 13.09
N SER A 24 -19.27 -16.75 12.17
CA SER A 24 -17.85 -16.72 12.55
C SER A 24 -17.08 -15.75 11.67
N ALA A 25 -16.66 -14.67 12.32
CA ALA A 25 -15.52 -13.80 12.05
C ALA A 25 -14.68 -14.11 10.79
N ALA A 26 -14.67 -13.14 9.87
CA ALA A 26 -13.46 -12.70 9.18
C ALA A 26 -13.76 -11.34 8.58
N GLU A 27 -13.38 -10.31 9.33
CA GLU A 27 -12.85 -9.03 8.86
C GLU A 27 -13.38 -8.55 7.51
N GLY A 28 -14.29 -7.59 7.58
CA GLY A 28 -14.40 -6.60 6.53
C GLY A 28 -13.02 -5.95 6.35
N LYS A 29 -12.26 -6.41 5.36
CA LYS A 29 -11.28 -5.56 4.70
C LYS A 29 -12.12 -4.47 4.08
N GLU A 30 -12.21 -3.34 4.79
CA GLU A 30 -12.66 -2.10 4.22
C GLU A 30 -11.97 -1.98 2.86
N ALA A 31 -12.76 -1.77 1.82
CA ALA A 31 -12.22 -1.44 0.51
C ALA A 31 -11.47 -0.13 0.71
N GLU A 32 -10.19 -0.25 1.10
CA GLU A 32 -9.23 0.83 1.24
C GLU A 32 -9.43 1.69 0.00
N GLU A 33 -9.99 2.88 0.21
CA GLU A 33 -10.39 3.79 -0.84
C GLU A 33 -9.12 4.15 -1.59
N LEU A 34 -8.87 3.36 -2.65
CA LEU A 34 -7.57 3.27 -3.27
C LEU A 34 -7.36 4.57 -4.02
N ILE A 35 -6.58 5.48 -3.43
CA ILE A 35 -6.20 6.74 -4.07
C ILE A 35 -5.62 6.39 -5.45
N PRO A 36 -6.26 6.84 -6.54
CA PRO A 36 -5.84 6.44 -7.87
C PRO A 36 -4.45 7.00 -8.16
N PRO A 37 -3.54 6.19 -8.72
CA PRO A 37 -2.18 6.63 -9.01
C PRO A 37 -2.19 7.75 -10.05
N ASN A 38 -1.53 8.86 -9.72
CA ASN A 38 -1.33 9.96 -10.67
C ASN A 38 -0.43 9.53 -11.85
N PRO A 39 -0.91 9.56 -13.11
CA PRO A 39 -0.17 9.02 -14.25
C PRO A 39 1.10 9.82 -14.58
N GLU A 40 1.13 11.13 -14.32
CA GLU A 40 2.32 11.95 -14.54
C GLU A 40 3.42 11.63 -13.53
N LEU A 41 3.05 11.46 -12.24
CA LEU A 41 4.01 11.05 -11.22
C LEU A 41 4.56 9.66 -11.53
N GLN A 42 3.70 8.74 -11.98
CA GLN A 42 4.13 7.43 -12.42
C GLN A 42 5.14 7.54 -13.57
N ARG A 43 4.88 8.39 -14.58
CA ARG A 43 5.79 8.57 -15.72
C ARG A 43 7.16 9.09 -15.30
N LEU A 44 7.21 10.04 -14.37
CA LEU A 44 8.46 10.62 -13.86
C LEU A 44 9.28 9.61 -13.03
N LEU A 45 8.59 8.76 -12.25
CA LEU A 45 9.23 7.81 -11.33
C LEU A 45 9.42 6.40 -11.91
N ASN A 46 8.80 6.08 -13.06
CA ASN A 46 8.90 4.78 -13.72
C ASN A 46 10.23 4.61 -14.50
N LEU A 47 11.32 4.88 -13.80
CA LEU A 47 12.71 4.76 -14.24
C LEU A 47 13.38 3.63 -13.44
N ARG A 48 14.34 2.94 -14.04
CA ARG A 48 15.09 1.84 -13.42
C ARG A 48 16.30 2.39 -12.65
N PRO A 49 16.34 2.27 -11.31
CA PRO A 49 17.42 2.82 -10.48
C PRO A 49 18.82 2.28 -10.78
N TYR A 50 18.89 1.07 -11.34
CA TYR A 50 20.13 0.36 -11.70
C TYR A 50 20.64 0.68 -13.11
N VAL A 51 19.92 1.48 -13.90
CA VAL A 51 20.35 1.93 -15.24
C VAL A 51 20.77 3.39 -15.15
N LYS A 52 22.06 3.68 -15.31
CA LYS A 52 22.63 5.01 -15.09
C LYS A 52 22.00 6.07 -16.00
N GLU A 53 21.71 5.71 -17.24
CA GLU A 53 21.10 6.59 -18.25
C GLU A 53 19.66 6.94 -17.89
N GLU A 54 18.93 6.02 -17.23
CA GLU A 54 17.57 6.31 -16.78
C GLU A 54 17.57 7.20 -15.56
N VAL A 55 18.48 6.96 -14.61
CA VAL A 55 18.66 7.84 -13.44
C VAL A 55 19.06 9.25 -13.86
N ALA A 56 19.90 9.41 -14.89
CA ALA A 56 20.23 10.73 -15.42
C ALA A 56 19.04 11.49 -16.02
N ARG A 57 17.94 10.79 -16.35
CA ARG A 57 16.68 11.41 -16.82
C ARG A 57 15.74 11.77 -15.67
N TYR A 58 16.05 11.40 -14.43
CA TYR A 58 15.26 11.77 -13.27
C TYR A 58 15.25 13.30 -13.12
N ASN A 59 14.05 13.87 -12.99
CA ASN A 59 13.86 15.31 -12.87
C ASN A 59 13.23 15.62 -11.51
N ASP A 60 14.09 15.94 -10.55
CA ASP A 60 13.72 16.25 -9.18
C ASP A 60 12.72 17.41 -9.08
N LEU A 61 12.98 18.50 -9.82
CA LEU A 61 12.12 19.69 -9.83
C LEU A 61 10.71 19.39 -10.36
N ALA A 62 10.59 18.54 -11.38
CA ALA A 62 9.30 18.14 -11.92
C ALA A 62 8.50 17.30 -10.91
N VAL A 63 9.17 16.41 -10.19
CA VAL A 63 8.55 15.61 -9.12
C VAL A 63 8.11 16.51 -7.98
N LEU A 64 8.97 17.42 -7.53
CA LEU A 64 8.68 18.40 -6.48
C LEU A 64 7.43 19.24 -6.84
N THR A 65 7.43 19.83 -8.03
CA THR A 65 6.30 20.66 -8.50
C THR A 65 5.00 19.86 -8.57
N LEU A 66 5.07 18.58 -8.93
CA LEU A 66 3.89 17.73 -9.03
C LEU A 66 3.33 17.38 -7.66
N VAL A 67 4.18 16.96 -6.72
CA VAL A 67 3.76 16.62 -5.35
C VAL A 67 3.23 17.85 -4.61
N GLN A 68 3.83 19.03 -4.81
CA GLN A 68 3.30 20.29 -4.26
C GLN A 68 1.89 20.60 -4.77
N LYS A 69 1.62 20.32 -6.05
CA LYS A 69 0.29 20.51 -6.65
C LYS A 69 -0.72 19.46 -6.20
N ASN A 70 -0.27 18.23 -6.01
CA ASN A 70 -1.11 17.07 -5.70
C ASN A 70 -0.43 16.20 -4.62
N PRO A 71 -0.52 16.56 -3.34
CA PRO A 71 0.12 15.81 -2.26
C PRO A 71 -0.43 14.37 -2.13
N ASP A 72 -1.71 14.16 -2.43
CA ASP A 72 -2.35 12.83 -2.41
C ASP A 72 -1.67 11.83 -3.35
N ALA A 73 -0.99 12.32 -4.40
CA ALA A 73 -0.23 11.45 -5.29
C ALA A 73 0.93 10.74 -4.57
N ALA A 74 1.45 11.29 -3.46
CA ALA A 74 2.46 10.64 -2.64
C ALA A 74 1.89 9.45 -1.83
N ALA A 75 0.58 9.48 -1.53
CA ALA A 75 -0.13 8.44 -0.79
C ALA A 75 -0.67 7.31 -1.68
N ALA A 76 -0.68 7.47 -3.00
CA ALA A 76 -1.08 6.39 -3.91
C ALA A 76 0.03 5.33 -4.05
N LYS A 77 -0.34 4.06 -4.16
CA LYS A 77 0.61 3.00 -4.53
C LYS A 77 0.73 2.90 -6.03
N TYR A 78 1.95 2.63 -6.49
CA TYR A 78 2.27 2.53 -7.92
C TYR A 78 2.92 1.20 -8.25
N VAL A 79 2.70 0.78 -9.50
CA VAL A 79 3.47 -0.30 -10.11
C VAL A 79 4.58 0.33 -10.95
N PHE A 80 5.82 0.02 -10.60
CA PHE A 80 6.99 0.53 -11.29
C PHE A 80 7.75 -0.60 -11.97
N ARG A 81 8.42 -0.28 -13.06
CA ARG A 81 9.30 -1.23 -13.76
C ARG A 81 10.52 -1.51 -12.90
N GLY A 82 10.86 -2.79 -12.78
CA GLY A 82 11.88 -3.29 -11.87
C GLY A 82 12.61 -4.50 -12.43
N ARG A 83 13.72 -4.88 -11.79
CA ARG A 83 14.50 -6.07 -12.20
C ARG A 83 13.72 -7.38 -11.96
N HIS A 84 12.89 -7.37 -10.92
CA HIS A 84 11.99 -8.46 -10.56
C HIS A 84 10.63 -7.81 -10.38
N ASN A 85 9.72 -7.94 -11.36
CA ASN A 85 8.35 -7.41 -11.38
C ASN A 85 7.91 -6.80 -10.04
N GLU A 86 8.21 -5.51 -9.86
CA GLU A 86 8.06 -4.88 -8.56
C GLU A 86 6.57 -4.67 -8.31
N GLY A 87 6.11 -5.14 -7.16
CA GLY A 87 4.72 -4.99 -6.73
C GLY A 87 4.35 -3.52 -6.49
N TRP A 88 3.12 -3.33 -6.02
CA TRP A 88 2.63 -2.03 -5.57
C TRP A 88 3.53 -1.49 -4.45
N GLN A 89 4.07 -0.29 -4.63
CA GLN A 89 4.89 0.40 -3.64
C GLN A 89 4.61 1.91 -3.67
N TYR A 90 4.83 2.59 -2.55
CA TYR A 90 4.74 4.06 -2.51
C TYR A 90 5.80 4.73 -3.40
N PRO A 91 5.48 5.91 -3.98
CA PRO A 91 6.37 6.65 -4.86
C PRO A 91 7.62 7.15 -4.13
N LEU A 92 7.52 7.40 -2.81
CA LEU A 92 8.65 7.81 -1.96
C LEU A 92 9.84 6.85 -2.08
N LYS A 93 9.59 5.54 -1.94
CA LYS A 93 10.63 4.52 -2.05
C LYS A 93 11.32 4.56 -3.42
N ARG A 94 10.54 4.77 -4.47
CA ARG A 94 11.05 4.86 -5.84
C ARG A 94 11.86 6.14 -6.03
N ALA A 95 11.39 7.28 -5.54
CA ALA A 95 12.10 8.55 -5.59
C ALA A 95 13.47 8.47 -4.88
N VAL A 96 13.51 7.90 -3.66
CA VAL A 96 14.75 7.65 -2.92
C VAL A 96 15.72 6.77 -3.73
N SER A 97 15.22 5.71 -4.36
CA SER A 97 16.04 4.82 -5.19
C SER A 97 16.63 5.54 -6.42
N LEU A 98 15.97 6.59 -6.91
CA LEU A 98 16.42 7.41 -8.03
C LEU A 98 17.37 8.54 -7.61
N GLY A 99 17.61 8.74 -6.30
CA GLY A 99 18.42 9.84 -5.79
C GLY A 99 17.66 11.17 -5.75
N ALA A 100 16.39 11.12 -5.37
CA ALA A 100 15.61 12.33 -5.08
C ALA A 100 16.29 13.19 -4.02
N SER A 101 16.16 14.51 -4.17
CA SER A 101 16.68 15.46 -3.19
C SER A 101 15.97 15.31 -1.85
N LEU A 102 16.65 15.72 -0.78
CA LEU A 102 16.07 15.76 0.56
C LEU A 102 14.76 16.56 0.61
N GLU A 103 14.60 17.58 -0.24
CA GLU A 103 13.37 18.37 -0.32
C GLU A 103 12.19 17.54 -0.84
N VAL A 104 12.39 16.80 -1.93
CA VAL A 104 11.36 15.88 -2.48
C VAL A 104 11.02 14.78 -1.48
N VAL A 105 12.04 14.20 -0.84
CA VAL A 105 11.86 13.14 0.16
C VAL A 105 11.05 13.65 1.35
N ARG A 106 11.37 14.84 1.88
CA ARG A 106 10.62 15.48 2.97
C ARG A 106 9.18 15.76 2.57
N LEU A 107 8.97 16.35 1.41
CA LEU A 107 7.63 16.69 0.95
C LEU A 107 6.74 15.45 0.79
N MET A 108 7.26 14.37 0.21
CA MET A 108 6.53 13.10 0.09
C MET A 108 6.30 12.43 1.44
N ALA A 109 7.27 12.50 2.36
CA ALA A 109 7.16 11.98 3.72
C ALA A 109 6.14 12.74 4.57
N GLU A 110 6.08 14.06 4.44
CA GLU A 110 5.08 14.91 5.10
C GLU A 110 3.67 14.65 4.54
N ALA A 111 3.56 14.39 3.24
CA ALA A 111 2.31 14.06 2.59
C ALA A 111 1.78 12.67 2.98
N HIS A 112 2.67 11.68 3.15
CA HIS A 112 2.30 10.34 3.59
C HIS A 112 3.40 9.69 4.46
N PRO A 113 3.38 9.90 5.78
CA PRO A 113 4.47 9.46 6.67
C PRO A 113 4.60 7.93 6.74
N ASP A 114 3.49 7.20 6.63
CA ASP A 114 3.47 5.74 6.69
C ASP A 114 4.24 5.10 5.53
N ALA A 115 4.46 5.84 4.43
CA ALA A 115 5.26 5.38 3.30
C ALA A 115 6.73 5.09 3.66
N ILE A 116 7.26 5.72 4.70
CA ILE A 116 8.64 5.51 5.17
C ILE A 116 8.80 4.11 5.77
N GLU A 117 7.78 3.69 6.52
CA GLU A 117 7.76 2.44 7.26
C GLU A 117 7.30 1.25 6.42
N GLU A 118 6.73 1.53 5.23
CA GLU A 118 6.28 0.48 4.33
C GLU A 118 7.43 -0.48 3.99
N ARG A 119 7.24 -1.73 4.39
CA ARG A 119 8.05 -2.85 3.94
C ARG A 119 7.40 -3.36 2.67
N ALA A 120 8.15 -3.41 1.57
CA ALA A 120 7.63 -4.02 0.35
C ALA A 120 7.11 -5.43 0.66
N SER A 121 5.88 -5.70 0.20
CA SER A 121 5.31 -7.05 0.27
C SER A 121 6.28 -8.02 -0.41
N ALA A 122 6.54 -9.14 0.25
CA ALA A 122 7.65 -10.03 -0.07
C ALA A 122 7.45 -10.73 -1.43
N GLY A 123 7.76 -10.05 -2.53
CA GLY A 123 7.93 -10.69 -3.83
C GLY A 123 9.28 -11.38 -3.87
N LEU A 124 9.29 -12.72 -4.05
CA LEU A 124 10.36 -13.69 -4.37
C LEU A 124 11.79 -13.57 -3.75
N SER A 125 12.13 -12.48 -3.07
CA SER A 125 13.44 -12.22 -2.45
C SER A 125 13.35 -11.92 -0.96
N GLY A 126 12.18 -12.13 -0.32
CA GLY A 126 12.04 -12.29 1.13
C GLY A 126 12.44 -11.10 2.03
N SER A 127 13.04 -10.05 1.48
CA SER A 127 13.50 -8.90 2.25
C SER A 127 12.45 -7.81 2.15
N GLY A 128 11.76 -7.57 3.26
CA GLY A 128 10.89 -6.40 3.46
C GLY A 128 11.71 -5.11 3.46
N CYS A 129 12.30 -4.76 2.32
CA CYS A 129 13.16 -3.60 2.15
C CYS A 129 12.33 -2.33 2.36
N THR A 130 12.73 -1.55 3.37
CA THR A 130 12.22 -0.21 3.64
C THR A 130 12.83 0.82 2.68
N CYS A 131 12.35 2.06 2.71
CA CYS A 131 12.94 3.19 1.99
C CYS A 131 14.44 3.37 2.30
N LEU A 132 14.85 3.17 3.55
CA LEU A 132 16.25 3.29 3.96
C LEU A 132 17.16 2.25 3.30
N HIS A 133 16.68 1.01 3.16
CA HIS A 133 17.43 -0.03 2.45
C HIS A 133 17.65 0.37 0.99
N SER A 134 16.62 0.91 0.33
CA SER A 134 16.73 1.43 -1.03
C SER A 134 17.77 2.55 -1.15
N ALA A 135 17.79 3.51 -0.21
CA ALA A 135 18.79 4.58 -0.21
C ALA A 135 20.22 4.04 -0.17
N CYS A 136 20.50 3.09 0.74
CA CYS A 136 21.82 2.50 0.92
C CYS A 136 22.25 1.62 -0.27
N VAL A 137 21.33 0.85 -0.86
CA VAL A 137 21.64 -0.06 -1.98
C VAL A 137 22.09 0.69 -3.23
N TYR A 138 21.50 1.87 -3.48
CA TYR A 138 21.81 2.64 -4.68
C TYR A 138 22.88 3.71 -4.47
N ASP A 139 23.38 3.88 -3.23
CA ASP A 139 24.44 4.81 -2.84
C ASP A 139 24.29 6.19 -3.51
N ARG A 140 23.09 6.77 -3.37
CA ARG A 140 22.75 8.06 -3.98
C ARG A 140 22.85 9.18 -2.94
N PRO A 141 23.50 10.31 -3.26
CA PRO A 141 23.44 11.49 -2.40
C PRO A 141 21.99 12.02 -2.38
N LEU A 142 21.47 12.26 -1.18
CA LEU A 142 20.20 12.94 -0.91
C LEU A 142 20.38 14.47 -0.85
#